data_AF-A0A845CCI7-F1
#
_entry.id   AF-A0A845CCI7-F1
#
_cell.length_a   1.000
_cell.length_b   1.000
_cell.length_c   1.000
_cell.angle_alpha   90.00
_cell.angle_beta   90.00
_cell.angle_gamma   90.00
#
_symmetry.space_group_name_H-M   'P 1'
#
loop_
_entity.id
_entity.type
_entity.pdbx_description
1 polymer ?
#
loop_
_entity_poly.entity_id
_entity_poly.type
_entity_poly.pdbx_seq_one_letter_code
_entity_poly.pdbx_strand_id
1 'polypeptide(L)'
;MRVASTRKGGSWLPLRFTPCRAQTHPHEVRRFHENRRGMAYEFIWFSGTCLISGPEKRLKLPTALAEVKPRRDFFQHPVFGVAGPGTGCASPPREGGFVLFSGHLKSRASPASFMERVMKFVTFEIPTPLGNVSRVGALAEGTDRQIILDLAHGYAALLQEEGAEPRFRKYADFRLPQDMCELMAGGEPSLHAARAAQEFILANPARRGPNGEQLTFSLQEARLRAPVPRPVTFRDFLIHEGHKAAGARRRNTNIDPIWYELPSCYKGNRMTIIGPDDELKWPHYTQKLDYELELAMFIGKRGKDIAQENAMEHVFGFSVLNDFSARDIQIDEMKNWLGPHKGKDFGTAIGPCVVTVDEFDPTDAVMIARVNGEEWSRGNAGDAYYSWARMIEYASMEEELVPGEMFGSGTVATGCGADLDKWIKPGDVLELEIEGIGILKNKIVREI
;
A
#
# COMPACT_ATOMS: atom_id res chain seq x y z
N MET A 1 17.85 28.52 32.87
CA MET A 1 19.11 28.78 33.59
C MET A 1 18.79 29.24 35.01
N ARG A 2 18.92 28.34 35.99
CA ARG A 2 19.09 28.60 37.44
C ARG A 2 19.58 27.28 38.03
N VAL A 3 20.77 27.32 38.63
CA VAL A 3 21.56 26.18 39.11
C VAL A 3 21.02 25.75 40.47
N ALA A 4 20.69 24.47 40.64
CA ALA A 4 20.34 23.90 41.94
C ALA A 4 21.62 23.37 42.62
N SER A 5 21.85 23.75 43.88
CA SER A 5 22.94 23.28 44.73
C SER A 5 22.43 22.30 45.80
N THR A 6 23.27 21.35 46.22
CA THR A 6 23.03 20.48 47.38
C THR A 6 24.13 20.68 48.43
N ARG A 7 23.76 20.67 49.71
CA ARG A 7 24.62 20.97 50.86
C ARG A 7 25.42 19.73 51.32
N LYS A 8 26.76 19.80 51.37
CA LYS A 8 27.62 19.07 52.33
C LYS A 8 28.83 19.96 52.67
N GLY A 9 29.07 20.12 53.98
CA GLY A 9 30.06 21.00 54.63
C GLY A 9 31.13 21.69 53.78
N GLY A 10 30.88 22.96 53.44
CA GLY A 10 31.87 24.04 53.41
C GLY A 10 33.10 23.91 52.51
N SER A 11 32.93 23.83 51.18
CA SER A 11 33.77 24.48 50.15
C SER A 11 33.35 24.00 48.74
N TRP A 12 33.45 24.88 47.73
CA TRP A 12 32.99 24.63 46.35
C TRP A 12 34.11 24.01 45.49
N LEU A 13 33.84 22.88 44.83
CA LEU A 13 34.69 22.32 43.77
C LEU A 13 33.85 21.98 42.53
N PRO A 14 34.30 22.30 41.29
CA PRO A 14 33.53 22.12 40.07
C PRO A 14 33.53 20.66 39.56
N LEU A 15 32.37 20.19 39.09
CA LEU A 15 32.24 18.94 38.32
C LEU A 15 32.76 19.15 36.88
N ARG A 16 33.70 18.29 36.45
CA ARG A 16 34.16 18.23 35.06
C ARG A 16 33.22 17.34 34.23
N PHE A 17 32.79 17.84 33.08
CA PHE A 17 32.15 17.04 32.03
C PHE A 17 33.21 16.58 31.03
N THR A 18 33.19 15.31 30.65
CA THR A 18 33.94 14.79 29.50
C THR A 18 32.94 14.32 28.45
N PRO A 19 32.92 14.89 27.22
CA PRO A 19 32.07 14.40 26.15
C PRO A 19 32.70 13.15 25.49
N CYS A 20 31.95 12.06 25.39
CA CYS A 20 32.31 10.93 24.52
C CYS A 20 31.59 11.08 23.17
N ARG A 21 32.31 10.87 22.06
CA ARG A 21 31.84 11.06 20.68
C ARG A 21 30.58 10.24 20.39
N ALA A 22 29.52 10.90 19.94
CA ALA A 22 28.39 10.26 19.29
C ALA A 22 28.76 9.87 17.85
N GLN A 23 28.56 8.60 17.48
CA GLN A 23 28.35 8.21 16.07
C GLN A 23 26.85 8.35 15.80
N THR A 24 26.49 9.18 14.83
CA THR A 24 25.09 9.52 14.51
C THR A 24 24.61 8.71 13.31
N HIS A 25 23.58 7.88 13.49
CA HIS A 25 22.61 7.50 12.45
C HIS A 25 21.26 8.17 12.79
N PRO A 26 20.49 8.65 11.81
CA PRO A 26 19.36 9.58 12.04
C PRO A 26 18.12 8.99 12.73
N HIS A 27 18.10 7.69 13.08
CA HIS A 27 16.95 7.02 13.69
C HIS A 27 17.26 6.35 15.04
N GLU A 28 18.45 6.56 15.60
CA GLU A 28 18.90 5.84 16.79
C GLU A 28 19.36 6.82 17.87
N VAL A 29 18.67 6.81 19.02
CA VAL A 29 19.10 7.55 20.22
C VAL A 29 19.53 6.54 21.27
N ARG A 30 20.84 6.50 21.54
CA ARG A 30 21.44 5.72 22.63
C ARG A 30 21.62 6.58 23.86
N ARG A 31 21.14 6.12 25.01
CA ARG A 31 21.43 6.74 26.31
C ARG A 31 22.01 5.72 27.27
N PHE A 32 23.11 6.10 27.89
CA PHE A 32 23.76 5.33 28.94
C PHE A 32 23.37 5.88 30.31
N HIS A 33 22.94 4.99 31.20
CA HIS A 33 22.64 5.34 32.57
C HIS A 33 23.33 4.41 33.55
N GLU A 34 24.03 5.01 34.51
CA GLU A 34 24.69 4.30 35.58
C GLU A 34 23.90 4.49 36.87
N ASN A 35 23.46 3.39 37.49
CA ASN A 35 22.73 3.47 38.74
C ASN A 35 23.66 3.75 39.93
N ARG A 36 23.10 4.05 41.11
CA ARG A 36 23.88 4.32 42.35
C ARG A 36 24.76 3.16 42.84
N ARG A 37 24.77 2.03 42.15
CA ARG A 37 25.62 0.85 42.41
C ARG A 37 26.64 0.58 41.29
N GLY A 38 26.81 1.49 40.33
CA GLY A 38 27.83 1.39 39.28
C GLY A 38 27.47 0.45 38.12
N MET A 39 26.18 0.12 37.93
CA MET A 39 25.76 -0.69 36.78
C MET A 39 25.30 0.21 35.64
N ALA A 40 25.89 0.02 34.47
CA ALA A 40 25.52 0.69 33.23
C ALA A 40 24.37 -0.04 32.53
N TYR A 41 23.38 0.73 32.08
CA TYR A 41 22.28 0.29 31.24
C TYR A 41 22.31 1.07 29.93
N GLU A 42 22.03 0.37 28.84
CA GLU A 42 21.86 0.97 27.52
C GLU A 42 20.39 0.98 27.16
N PHE A 43 19.88 2.18 26.85
CA PHE A 43 18.53 2.39 26.34
C PHE A 43 18.62 2.77 24.87
N ILE A 44 17.98 1.98 24.03
CA ILE A 44 17.93 2.18 22.58
C ILE A 44 16.47 2.45 22.21
N TRP A 45 16.24 3.63 21.63
CA TRP A 45 14.92 4.04 21.14
C TRP A 45 14.87 3.91 19.62
N PHE A 46 13.89 3.15 19.13
CA PHE A 46 13.62 2.99 17.70
C PHE A 46 12.11 3.10 17.47
N SER A 47 11.68 4.08 16.67
CA SER A 47 10.30 4.24 16.20
C SER A 47 9.20 3.95 17.25
N GLY A 48 9.31 4.56 18.43
CA GLY A 48 8.32 4.44 19.51
C GLY A 48 8.50 3.24 20.45
N THR A 49 9.47 2.36 20.20
CA THR A 49 9.80 1.21 21.05
C THR A 49 11.13 1.44 21.80
N CYS A 50 11.18 1.08 23.08
CA CYS A 50 12.36 1.21 23.93
C CYS A 50 12.91 -0.17 24.30
N LEU A 51 14.13 -0.46 23.86
CA LEU A 51 14.87 -1.68 24.22
C LEU A 51 15.88 -1.34 25.33
N ILE A 52 15.94 -2.20 26.35
CA ILE A 52 16.83 -2.04 27.50
C ILE A 52 17.80 -3.22 27.54
N SER A 53 19.11 -2.94 27.54
CA SER A 53 20.14 -3.95 27.79
C SER A 53 20.80 -3.73 29.16
N GLY A 54 21.00 -4.82 29.92
CA GLY A 54 21.60 -4.79 31.25
C GLY A 54 21.70 -6.18 31.92
N PRO A 55 22.48 -6.33 33.02
CA PRO A 55 22.73 -7.62 33.65
C PRO A 55 21.48 -8.23 34.31
N GLU A 56 21.28 -9.53 34.10
CA GLU A 56 20.02 -10.28 34.24
C GLU A 56 19.48 -10.52 35.67
N LYS A 57 20.01 -9.83 36.71
CA LYS A 57 19.56 -10.05 38.09
C LYS A 57 18.68 -8.91 38.61
N ARG A 58 17.37 -9.16 38.56
CA ARG A 58 16.25 -8.43 39.22
C ARG A 58 15.89 -7.06 38.62
N LEU A 59 15.21 -7.06 37.47
CA LEU A 59 14.25 -6.00 37.14
C LEU A 59 12.95 -6.24 37.91
N LYS A 60 12.71 -5.46 38.98
CA LYS A 60 11.36 -5.20 39.50
C LYS A 60 11.01 -3.76 39.11
N LEU A 61 10.33 -3.57 37.98
CA LEU A 61 9.73 -2.27 37.65
C LEU A 61 8.40 -2.14 38.42
N PRO A 62 8.14 -1.02 39.12
CA PRO A 62 6.84 -0.81 39.76
C PRO A 62 5.75 -0.60 38.70
N THR A 63 4.67 -1.37 38.80
CA THR A 63 3.41 -1.16 38.08
C THR A 63 2.71 0.09 38.64
N ALA A 64 3.06 1.30 38.16
CA ALA A 64 2.27 2.52 38.37
C ALA A 64 2.80 3.68 37.51
N LEU A 65 2.31 3.81 36.28
CA LEU A 65 2.16 5.11 35.60
C LEU A 65 0.78 5.09 34.92
N ALA A 66 -0.25 5.17 35.76
CA ALA A 66 -1.60 5.54 35.34
C ALA A 66 -1.91 6.93 35.92
N GLU A 67 -2.49 7.77 35.07
CA GLU A 67 -3.31 8.94 35.38
C GLU A 67 -2.71 10.05 36.27
N VAL A 68 -2.41 11.18 35.63
CA VAL A 68 -2.27 12.47 36.30
C VAL A 68 -3.66 13.09 36.45
N LYS A 69 -4.19 13.13 37.68
CA LYS A 69 -5.24 14.09 38.12
C LYS A 69 -4.83 14.75 39.45
N PRO A 70 -5.28 16.00 39.72
CA PRO A 70 -4.50 16.93 40.54
C PRO A 70 -4.95 17.04 42.01
N ARG A 71 -4.00 17.53 42.84
CA ARG A 71 -4.12 18.04 44.23
C ARG A 71 -4.30 16.95 45.31
N ARG A 72 -3.86 17.12 46.57
CA ARG A 72 -3.48 18.27 47.41
C ARG A 72 -2.63 17.74 48.59
N ASP A 73 -1.64 18.51 49.02
CA ASP A 73 -1.29 18.78 50.43
C ASP A 73 -0.85 17.67 51.43
N PHE A 74 0.32 17.91 52.06
CA PHE A 74 0.77 17.62 53.44
C PHE A 74 1.47 16.27 53.82
N PHE A 75 2.78 16.42 54.12
CA PHE A 75 3.49 16.09 55.37
C PHE A 75 3.30 14.71 56.05
N GLN A 76 4.39 13.91 56.11
CA GLN A 76 5.19 13.59 57.33
C GLN A 76 6.08 12.34 57.12
N HIS A 77 7.35 12.47 57.52
CA HIS A 77 8.36 11.42 57.76
C HIS A 77 8.10 10.71 59.13
N PRO A 78 8.93 9.75 59.61
CA PRO A 78 9.74 8.67 58.98
C PRO A 78 9.63 7.33 59.79
N VAL A 79 10.48 6.30 59.51
CA VAL A 79 11.36 5.58 60.50
C VAL A 79 11.74 4.13 60.07
N PHE A 80 13.06 3.92 59.90
CA PHE A 80 14.03 2.86 60.29
C PHE A 80 13.83 1.32 60.18
N GLY A 81 15.00 0.65 59.97
CA GLY A 81 15.40 -0.70 60.43
C GLY A 81 15.86 -1.64 59.29
N VAL A 82 17.14 -1.92 58.96
CA VAL A 82 18.35 -2.47 59.64
C VAL A 82 18.36 -4.01 59.83
N ALA A 83 19.56 -4.59 59.56
CA ALA A 83 20.06 -5.99 59.72
C ALA A 83 19.97 -6.85 58.45
N GLY A 84 20.96 -7.64 58.02
CA GLY A 84 22.19 -8.19 58.62
C GLY A 84 22.49 -9.54 57.92
N PRO A 85 23.72 -10.09 57.97
CA PRO A 85 24.39 -10.69 56.80
C PRO A 85 24.57 -12.23 56.85
N GLY A 86 25.04 -12.84 55.74
CA GLY A 86 25.51 -14.24 55.71
C GLY A 86 26.12 -14.67 54.38
N THR A 87 27.31 -15.27 54.44
CA THR A 87 28.30 -15.57 53.39
C THR A 87 28.22 -17.00 52.82
N GLY A 88 28.75 -17.26 51.61
CA GLY A 88 29.12 -18.61 51.15
C GLY A 88 29.51 -18.76 49.66
N CYS A 89 30.71 -19.29 49.39
CA CYS A 89 31.34 -19.56 48.09
C CYS A 89 30.74 -20.75 47.29
N ALA A 90 30.81 -20.71 45.95
CA ALA A 90 31.19 -21.84 45.06
C ALA A 90 31.17 -21.45 43.56
N SER A 91 32.01 -22.11 42.76
CA SER A 91 32.46 -21.85 41.38
C SER A 91 31.46 -22.28 40.26
N PRO A 92 31.77 -22.09 38.94
CA PRO A 92 30.81 -21.71 37.88
C PRO A 92 30.12 -22.88 37.14
N PRO A 93 29.10 -22.57 36.31
CA PRO A 93 29.04 -23.17 34.98
C PRO A 93 28.71 -22.20 33.83
N ARG A 94 29.00 -22.70 32.63
CA ARG A 94 28.92 -22.10 31.29
C ARG A 94 27.49 -22.09 30.73
N GLU A 95 27.38 -21.44 29.57
CA GLU A 95 26.33 -21.50 28.53
C GLU A 95 25.08 -20.64 28.79
N GLY A 96 25.07 -19.45 28.17
CA GLY A 96 23.91 -18.57 28.08
C GLY A 96 23.03 -18.93 26.89
N GLY A 97 21.81 -19.37 27.16
CA GLY A 97 20.72 -19.46 26.19
C GLY A 97 19.84 -18.20 26.25
N PHE A 98 19.41 -17.72 25.09
CA PHE A 98 18.45 -16.62 24.97
C PHE A 98 17.04 -17.11 25.35
N VAL A 99 16.32 -16.38 26.20
CA VAL A 99 14.90 -16.62 26.49
C VAL A 99 14.09 -15.36 26.20
N LEU A 100 13.27 -15.41 25.15
CA LEU A 100 12.26 -14.41 24.82
C LEU A 100 11.01 -14.66 25.67
N PHE A 101 10.59 -13.69 26.49
CA PHE A 101 9.27 -13.70 27.14
C PHE A 101 8.33 -12.72 26.42
N SER A 102 7.37 -13.25 25.66
CA SER A 102 6.24 -12.49 25.10
C SER A 102 5.03 -12.58 26.04
N GLY A 103 4.80 -11.53 26.82
CA GLY A 103 3.61 -11.41 27.66
C GLY A 103 2.42 -10.85 26.87
N HIS A 104 1.51 -11.71 26.41
CA HIS A 104 0.22 -11.30 25.84
C HIS A 104 -0.77 -10.94 26.96
N LEU A 105 -1.11 -9.66 27.10
CA LEU A 105 -2.35 -9.25 27.80
C LEU A 105 -3.50 -9.24 26.80
N LYS A 106 -4.35 -10.28 26.86
CA LYS A 106 -5.64 -10.32 26.17
C LYS A 106 -6.60 -9.33 26.84
N SER A 107 -6.86 -8.20 26.21
CA SER A 107 -8.07 -7.41 26.49
C SER A 107 -9.20 -7.94 25.62
N ARG A 108 -10.32 -8.32 26.25
CA ARG A 108 -11.55 -8.75 25.57
C ARG A 108 -12.30 -7.50 25.10
N ALA A 109 -12.10 -7.11 23.84
CA ALA A 109 -13.07 -6.29 23.11
C ALA A 109 -14.23 -7.18 22.62
N SER A 110 -15.45 -6.67 22.66
CA SER A 110 -16.66 -7.38 22.19
C SER A 110 -16.64 -7.59 20.67
N PRO A 111 -17.25 -8.67 20.15
CA PRO A 111 -17.37 -8.90 18.72
C PRO A 111 -18.50 -8.03 18.14
N ALA A 112 -18.17 -6.79 17.76
CA ALA A 112 -19.01 -5.95 16.91
C ALA A 112 -18.13 -5.41 15.76
N SER A 113 -18.43 -5.92 14.55
CA SER A 113 -17.92 -5.57 13.22
C SER A 113 -16.42 -5.26 13.06
N PHE A 114 -15.64 -6.29 12.74
CA PHE A 114 -14.45 -6.08 11.91
C PHE A 114 -14.94 -5.77 10.50
N MET A 115 -15.20 -4.49 10.20
CA MET A 115 -15.16 -4.04 8.81
C MET A 115 -13.70 -4.22 8.36
N GLU A 116 -13.49 -4.89 7.24
CA GLU A 116 -12.16 -5.06 6.66
C GLU A 116 -11.55 -3.67 6.44
N ARG A 117 -10.40 -3.40 7.06
CA ARG A 117 -9.73 -2.08 7.04
C ARG A 117 -8.80 -1.92 5.83
N VAL A 118 -9.00 -2.73 4.79
CA VAL A 118 -8.17 -2.70 3.59
C VAL A 118 -8.40 -1.36 2.88
N MET A 119 -7.31 -0.68 2.58
CA MET A 119 -7.27 0.55 1.81
C MET A 119 -7.39 0.27 0.31
N LYS A 120 -8.63 0.22 -0.15
CA LYS A 120 -8.99 0.07 -1.57
C LYS A 120 -9.25 1.43 -2.20
N PHE A 121 -8.22 2.11 -2.67
CA PHE A 121 -8.33 3.44 -3.26
C PHE A 121 -9.13 3.45 -4.57
N VAL A 122 -10.00 4.44 -4.72
CA VAL A 122 -10.81 4.64 -5.94
C VAL A 122 -10.79 6.07 -6.40
N THR A 123 -11.02 6.26 -7.70
CA THR A 123 -11.48 7.53 -8.25
C THR A 123 -12.97 7.40 -8.55
N PHE A 124 -13.77 8.35 -8.11
CA PHE A 124 -15.22 8.32 -8.30
C PHE A 124 -15.77 9.68 -8.72
N GLU A 125 -16.86 9.68 -9.48
CA GLU A 125 -17.57 10.88 -9.91
C GLU A 125 -18.91 11.00 -9.19
N ILE A 126 -19.19 12.21 -8.71
CA ILE A 126 -20.48 12.59 -8.14
C ILE A 126 -21.15 13.61 -9.08
N PRO A 127 -22.43 13.44 -9.45
CA PRO A 127 -23.17 14.46 -10.18
C PRO A 127 -23.45 15.67 -9.28
N THR A 128 -23.15 16.87 -9.77
CA THR A 128 -23.50 18.13 -9.10
C THR A 128 -24.31 19.03 -10.03
N PRO A 129 -25.00 20.06 -9.52
CA PRO A 129 -25.69 21.03 -10.37
C PRO A 129 -24.81 21.74 -11.40
N LEU A 130 -23.47 21.73 -11.20
CA LEU A 130 -22.50 22.36 -12.10
C LEU A 130 -21.78 21.35 -13.03
N GLY A 131 -22.17 20.08 -12.97
CA GLY A 131 -21.52 18.98 -13.69
C GLY A 131 -20.92 17.94 -12.75
N ASN A 132 -20.33 16.90 -13.33
CA ASN A 132 -19.71 15.84 -12.54
C ASN A 132 -18.40 16.33 -11.93
N VAL A 133 -18.15 15.94 -10.67
CA VAL A 133 -16.89 16.21 -9.97
C VAL A 133 -16.23 14.88 -9.65
N SER A 134 -14.98 14.71 -10.08
CA SER A 134 -14.16 13.56 -9.76
C SER A 134 -13.44 13.76 -8.44
N ARG A 135 -13.34 12.69 -7.65
CA ARG A 135 -12.71 12.67 -6.32
C ARG A 135 -11.92 11.40 -6.10
N VAL A 136 -10.97 11.47 -5.17
CA VAL A 136 -10.26 10.28 -4.66
C VAL A 136 -10.93 9.83 -3.37
N GLY A 137 -11.19 8.53 -3.27
CA GLY A 137 -11.87 7.90 -2.15
C GLY A 137 -11.29 6.53 -1.82
N ALA A 138 -11.96 5.83 -0.91
CA ALA A 138 -11.71 4.41 -0.63
C ALA A 138 -13.01 3.61 -0.69
N LEU A 139 -12.95 2.36 -1.16
CA LEU A 139 -14.03 1.40 -0.98
C LEU A 139 -13.96 0.80 0.42
N ALA A 140 -15.13 0.64 1.02
CA ALA A 140 -15.29 -0.14 2.24
C ALA A 140 -16.52 -1.05 2.10
N GLU A 141 -16.49 -2.18 2.82
CA GLU A 141 -17.67 -3.01 2.98
C GLU A 141 -18.57 -2.41 4.06
N GLY A 142 -19.73 -1.88 3.66
CA GLY A 142 -20.80 -1.52 4.60
C GLY A 142 -21.50 -2.77 5.16
N THR A 143 -22.44 -2.59 6.09
CA THR A 143 -23.17 -3.69 6.74
C THR A 143 -23.86 -4.66 5.78
N ASP A 144 -24.27 -4.19 4.59
CA ASP A 144 -24.96 -5.01 3.59
C ASP A 144 -24.50 -4.78 2.13
N ARG A 145 -23.64 -3.78 1.88
CA ARG A 145 -23.23 -3.33 0.53
C ARG A 145 -21.90 -2.58 0.55
N GLN A 146 -21.20 -2.57 -0.58
CA GLN A 146 -20.02 -1.75 -0.79
C GLN A 146 -20.38 -0.24 -0.80
N ILE A 147 -19.58 0.58 -0.13
CA ILE A 147 -19.71 2.04 -0.07
C ILE A 147 -18.38 2.71 -0.45
N ILE A 148 -18.48 3.94 -0.95
CA ILE A 148 -17.34 4.82 -1.23
C ILE A 148 -17.21 5.85 -0.10
N LEU A 149 -15.98 6.05 0.37
CA LEU A 149 -15.63 7.04 1.39
C LEU A 149 -14.91 8.23 0.75
N ASP A 150 -15.39 9.46 0.97
CA ASP A 150 -14.70 10.69 0.54
C ASP A 150 -13.58 11.04 1.54
N LEU A 151 -12.36 10.67 1.18
CA LEU A 151 -11.21 10.75 2.09
C LEU A 151 -10.82 12.19 2.41
N ALA A 152 -10.83 13.10 1.43
CA ALA A 152 -10.39 14.47 1.66
C ALA A 152 -11.35 15.24 2.56
N HIS A 153 -12.66 15.12 2.32
CA HIS A 153 -13.63 15.74 3.22
C HIS A 153 -13.68 15.06 4.58
N GLY A 154 -13.49 13.74 4.65
CA GLY A 154 -13.40 13.01 5.91
C GLY A 154 -12.21 13.47 6.76
N TYR A 155 -11.04 13.63 6.13
CA TYR A 155 -9.86 14.14 6.82
C TYR A 155 -10.00 15.60 7.24
N ALA A 156 -10.63 16.44 6.41
CA ALA A 156 -10.94 17.82 6.76
C ALA A 156 -11.86 17.91 8.00
N ALA A 157 -12.86 17.01 8.10
CA ALA A 157 -13.74 16.92 9.26
C ALA A 157 -12.99 16.43 10.52
N LEU A 158 -12.10 15.44 10.39
CA LEU A 158 -11.24 14.99 11.48
C LEU A 158 -10.39 16.14 12.03
N LEU A 159 -9.68 16.86 11.16
CA LEU A 159 -8.83 17.99 11.56
C LEU A 159 -9.62 19.13 12.21
N GLN A 160 -10.86 19.35 11.75
CA GLN A 160 -11.76 20.33 12.35
C GLN A 160 -12.18 19.90 13.77
N GLU A 161 -12.50 18.62 13.97
CA GLU A 161 -12.89 18.05 15.28
C GLU A 161 -11.73 18.12 16.28
N GLU A 162 -10.49 17.88 15.83
CA GLU A 162 -9.28 18.01 16.66
C GLU A 162 -8.93 19.47 17.00
N GLY A 163 -9.37 20.43 16.16
CA GLY A 163 -9.23 21.87 16.41
C GLY A 163 -7.81 22.43 16.35
N ALA A 164 -6.80 21.63 15.96
CA ALA A 164 -5.39 22.04 15.98
C ALA A 164 -4.95 22.80 14.71
N GLU A 165 -5.58 22.57 13.57
CA GLU A 165 -5.21 23.19 12.29
C GLU A 165 -6.37 24.05 11.73
N PRO A 166 -6.31 25.39 11.85
CA PRO A 166 -7.38 26.28 11.36
C PRO A 166 -7.52 26.29 9.83
N ARG A 167 -6.53 25.78 9.09
CA ARG A 167 -6.55 25.62 7.63
C ARG A 167 -6.90 24.18 7.23
N PHE A 168 -7.64 23.45 8.06
CA PHE A 168 -7.96 22.03 7.92
C PHE A 168 -8.28 21.59 6.49
N ARG A 169 -9.06 22.38 5.72
CA ARG A 169 -9.33 22.08 4.30
C ARG A 169 -8.10 22.05 3.41
N LYS A 170 -7.30 23.12 3.45
CA LYS A 170 -6.08 23.21 2.63
C LYS A 170 -5.09 22.11 3.00
N TYR A 171 -5.02 21.77 4.29
CA TYR A 171 -4.18 20.68 4.76
C TYR A 171 -4.71 19.32 4.29
N ALA A 172 -6.02 19.11 4.30
CA ALA A 172 -6.63 17.91 3.77
C ALA A 172 -6.45 17.77 2.26
N ASP A 173 -6.71 18.81 1.48
CA ASP A 173 -6.50 18.80 0.02
C ASP A 173 -5.03 18.56 -0.34
N PHE A 174 -4.09 19.05 0.48
CA PHE A 174 -2.67 18.82 0.30
C PHE A 174 -2.24 17.37 0.61
N ARG A 175 -2.83 16.75 1.64
CA ARG A 175 -2.52 15.36 2.02
C ARG A 175 -3.30 14.34 1.21
N LEU A 176 -4.47 14.71 0.70
CA LEU A 176 -5.40 13.85 -0.01
C LEU A 176 -5.85 14.59 -1.28
N PRO A 177 -4.93 14.79 -2.24
CA PRO A 177 -5.26 15.42 -3.50
C PRO A 177 -6.31 14.59 -4.25
N GLN A 178 -7.10 15.26 -5.10
CA GLN A 178 -8.18 14.63 -5.86
C GLN A 178 -7.70 13.99 -7.18
N ASP A 179 -6.38 13.76 -7.29
CA ASP A 179 -5.73 13.02 -8.36
C ASP A 179 -4.95 11.85 -7.75
N MET A 180 -5.15 10.64 -8.28
CA MET A 180 -4.56 9.43 -7.72
C MET A 180 -3.03 9.39 -7.86
N CYS A 181 -2.46 9.95 -8.93
CA CYS A 181 -1.01 10.00 -9.10
C CYS A 181 -0.37 10.98 -8.11
N GLU A 182 -1.02 12.12 -7.85
CA GLU A 182 -0.59 13.06 -6.81
C GLU A 182 -0.71 12.44 -5.40
N LEU A 183 -1.76 11.65 -5.14
CA LEU A 183 -1.91 10.92 -3.89
C LEU A 183 -0.74 9.92 -3.70
N MET A 184 -0.40 9.16 -4.74
CA MET A 184 0.74 8.25 -4.74
C MET A 184 2.05 9.00 -4.47
N ALA A 185 2.26 10.15 -5.13
CA ALA A 185 3.44 11.00 -4.94
C ALA A 185 3.54 11.55 -3.51
N GLY A 186 2.41 11.71 -2.83
CA GLY A 186 2.33 12.13 -1.44
C GLY A 186 2.83 11.12 -0.41
N GLY A 187 3.06 9.86 -0.80
CA GLY A 187 3.69 8.80 0.00
C GLY A 187 3.05 8.53 1.36
N GLU A 188 3.87 8.07 2.32
CA GLU A 188 3.39 7.66 3.66
C GLU A 188 2.58 8.74 4.39
N PRO A 189 2.92 10.04 4.37
CA PRO A 189 2.08 11.06 4.99
C PRO A 189 0.66 11.14 4.43
N SER A 190 0.48 10.83 3.15
CA SER A 190 -0.82 10.84 2.48
C SER A 190 -1.59 9.54 2.74
N LEU A 191 -0.89 8.40 2.76
CA LEU A 191 -1.44 7.12 3.22
C LEU A 191 -1.93 7.19 4.67
N HIS A 192 -1.16 7.80 5.56
CA HIS A 192 -1.56 8.01 6.95
C HIS A 192 -2.82 8.89 7.06
N ALA A 193 -2.90 9.98 6.29
CA ALA A 193 -4.10 10.81 6.24
C ALA A 193 -5.32 10.03 5.70
N ALA A 194 -5.13 9.19 4.68
CA ALA A 194 -6.18 8.36 4.10
C ALA A 194 -6.72 7.33 5.10
N ARG A 195 -5.82 6.61 5.79
CA ARG A 195 -6.18 5.65 6.85
C ARG A 195 -6.93 6.36 7.98
N ALA A 196 -6.43 7.51 8.45
CA ALA A 196 -7.10 8.30 9.49
C ALA A 196 -8.50 8.77 9.04
N ALA A 197 -8.65 9.20 7.79
CA ALA A 197 -9.94 9.59 7.23
C ALA A 197 -10.92 8.41 7.15
N GLN A 198 -10.46 7.25 6.65
CA GLN A 198 -11.26 6.03 6.58
C GLN A 198 -11.76 5.63 7.97
N GLU A 199 -10.87 5.54 8.96
CA GLU A 199 -11.23 5.21 10.34
C GLU A 199 -12.23 6.23 10.92
N PHE A 200 -12.00 7.52 10.67
CA PHE A 200 -12.88 8.59 11.14
C PHE A 200 -14.29 8.51 10.53
N ILE A 201 -14.41 8.21 9.24
CA ILE A 201 -15.71 8.08 8.55
C ILE A 201 -16.42 6.81 9.02
N LEU A 202 -15.72 5.68 9.09
CA LEU A 202 -16.31 4.39 9.47
C LEU A 202 -16.78 4.37 10.93
N ALA A 203 -16.13 5.12 11.82
CA ALA A 203 -16.56 5.25 13.21
C ALA A 203 -17.96 5.88 13.36
N ASN A 204 -18.39 6.72 12.41
CA ASN A 204 -19.75 7.25 12.34
C ASN A 204 -20.12 7.61 10.89
N PRO A 205 -20.71 6.67 10.13
CA PRO A 205 -21.05 6.88 8.71
C PRO A 205 -22.08 8.00 8.46
N ALA A 206 -22.80 8.45 9.49
CA ALA A 206 -23.74 9.57 9.40
C ALA A 206 -23.05 10.94 9.47
N ARG A 207 -21.72 10.99 9.71
CA ARG A 207 -20.93 12.22 9.71
C ARG A 207 -21.06 12.99 8.39
N ARG A 208 -20.78 14.28 8.50
CA ARG A 208 -20.71 15.22 7.37
C ARG A 208 -19.39 15.97 7.42
N GLY A 209 -18.96 16.44 6.26
CA GLY A 209 -17.81 17.32 6.14
C GLY A 209 -18.06 18.68 6.81
N PRO A 210 -17.02 19.53 6.88
CA PRO A 210 -17.09 20.81 7.59
C PRO A 210 -18.18 21.81 7.12
N ASN A 211 -18.66 21.70 5.87
CA ASN A 211 -19.79 22.47 5.34
C ASN A 211 -21.06 21.63 5.11
N GLY A 212 -21.13 20.43 5.69
CA GLY A 212 -22.26 19.53 5.48
C GLY A 212 -22.09 18.58 4.29
N GLU A 213 -20.88 18.42 3.75
CA GLU A 213 -20.60 17.51 2.64
C GLU A 213 -20.92 16.05 3.03
N GLN A 214 -21.48 15.28 2.09
CA GLN A 214 -21.64 13.84 2.27
C GLN A 214 -20.27 13.16 2.23
N LEU A 215 -20.02 12.24 3.16
CA LEU A 215 -18.73 11.53 3.29
C LEU A 215 -18.80 10.07 2.82
N THR A 216 -20.00 9.53 2.67
CA THR A 216 -20.26 8.14 2.29
C THR A 216 -21.24 8.10 1.13
N PHE A 217 -20.91 7.38 0.07
CA PHE A 217 -21.73 7.24 -1.13
C PHE A 217 -21.98 5.77 -1.42
N SER A 218 -23.20 5.43 -1.80
CA SER A 218 -23.48 4.16 -2.46
C SER A 218 -23.01 4.20 -3.92
N LEU A 219 -22.80 3.03 -4.52
CA LEU A 219 -22.51 2.88 -5.95
C LEU A 219 -23.67 3.35 -6.88
N GLN A 220 -24.81 3.74 -6.31
CA GLN A 220 -25.93 4.34 -7.06
C GLN A 220 -25.86 5.87 -7.05
N GLU A 221 -25.28 6.47 -6.00
CA GLU A 221 -25.13 7.92 -5.85
C GLU A 221 -23.85 8.44 -6.54
N ALA A 222 -22.84 7.57 -6.67
CA ALA A 222 -21.56 7.87 -7.28
C ALA A 222 -21.14 6.79 -8.27
N ARG A 223 -20.47 7.20 -9.33
CA ARG A 223 -19.93 6.30 -10.36
C ARG A 223 -18.43 6.08 -10.13
N LEU A 224 -18.00 4.82 -10.09
CA LEU A 224 -16.57 4.52 -10.12
C LEU A 224 -15.98 4.86 -11.50
N ARG A 225 -14.78 5.45 -11.47
CA ARG A 225 -13.91 5.60 -12.65
C ARG A 225 -12.79 4.57 -12.55
N ALA A 226 -11.95 4.50 -13.57
CA ALA A 226 -10.64 3.87 -13.42
C ALA A 226 -9.96 4.48 -12.17
N PRO A 227 -9.42 3.68 -11.24
CA PRO A 227 -8.83 4.24 -10.02
C PRO A 227 -7.66 5.18 -10.34
N VAL A 228 -6.94 4.95 -11.44
CA VAL A 228 -5.93 5.85 -12.02
C VAL A 228 -6.31 6.18 -13.48
N PRO A 229 -7.18 7.17 -13.73
CA PRO A 229 -7.69 7.44 -15.08
C PRO A 229 -6.62 7.85 -16.10
N ARG A 230 -5.48 8.38 -15.64
CA ARG A 230 -4.37 8.84 -16.47
C ARG A 230 -3.03 8.54 -15.78
N PRO A 231 -2.56 7.29 -15.79
CA PRO A 231 -1.26 6.95 -15.21
C PRO A 231 -0.15 7.76 -15.91
N VAL A 232 0.96 8.00 -15.22
CA VAL A 232 2.05 8.83 -15.74
C VAL A 232 2.70 8.22 -16.98
N THR A 233 2.86 6.90 -16.95
CA THR A 233 3.27 6.06 -18.08
C THR A 233 2.57 4.72 -17.91
N PHE A 234 2.33 4.03 -19.02
CA PHE A 234 1.93 2.63 -19.00
C PHE A 234 3.01 1.79 -19.68
N ARG A 235 3.59 0.83 -18.96
CA ARG A 235 4.48 -0.20 -19.50
C ARG A 235 3.81 -1.53 -19.34
N ASP A 236 3.76 -2.30 -20.40
CA ASP A 236 3.17 -3.62 -20.35
C ASP A 236 4.23 -4.68 -20.61
N PHE A 237 4.39 -5.58 -19.65
CA PHE A 237 5.42 -6.61 -19.65
C PHE A 237 4.86 -7.93 -20.17
N LEU A 238 5.71 -8.96 -20.21
CA LEU A 238 5.32 -10.29 -20.64
C LEU A 238 5.96 -11.31 -19.70
N ILE A 239 5.46 -11.42 -18.47
CA ILE A 239 6.15 -12.18 -17.41
C ILE A 239 5.67 -13.62 -17.24
N HIS A 240 4.52 -13.99 -17.80
CA HIS A 240 3.97 -15.34 -17.63
C HIS A 240 4.44 -16.28 -18.74
N GLU A 241 5.25 -17.28 -18.37
CA GLU A 241 5.80 -18.25 -19.32
C GLU A 241 4.70 -19.03 -20.04
N GLY A 242 3.62 -19.39 -19.33
CA GLY A 242 2.49 -20.13 -19.91
C GLY A 242 1.84 -19.38 -21.08
N HIS A 243 1.62 -18.08 -20.94
CA HIS A 243 1.10 -17.22 -22.01
C HIS A 243 2.10 -17.08 -23.16
N LYS A 244 3.39 -16.87 -22.84
CA LYS A 244 4.46 -16.81 -23.84
C LYS A 244 4.54 -18.11 -24.66
N ALA A 245 4.45 -19.26 -23.99
CA ALA A 245 4.47 -20.59 -24.60
C ALA A 245 3.26 -20.80 -25.49
N ALA A 246 2.06 -20.39 -25.06
CA ALA A 246 0.85 -20.45 -25.89
C ALA A 246 0.99 -19.65 -27.18
N GLY A 247 1.52 -18.42 -27.08
CA GLY A 247 1.83 -17.59 -28.24
C GLY A 247 2.83 -18.24 -29.21
N ALA A 248 3.89 -18.86 -28.69
CA ALA A 248 4.88 -19.57 -29.50
C ALA A 248 4.27 -20.78 -30.24
N ARG A 249 3.46 -21.59 -29.53
CA ARG A 249 2.72 -22.72 -30.14
C ARG A 249 1.80 -22.26 -31.28
N ARG A 250 1.06 -21.16 -31.10
CA ARG A 250 0.19 -20.60 -32.15
C ARG A 250 0.96 -20.20 -33.42
N ARG A 251 2.22 -19.76 -33.27
CA ARG A 251 3.10 -19.38 -34.38
C ARG A 251 3.92 -20.54 -34.93
N ASN A 252 3.78 -21.74 -34.36
CA ASN A 252 4.63 -22.89 -34.67
C ASN A 252 6.13 -22.57 -34.46
N THR A 253 6.45 -21.87 -33.37
CA THR A 253 7.82 -21.53 -32.95
C THR A 253 8.08 -21.96 -31.52
N ASN A 254 9.33 -21.85 -31.06
CA ASN A 254 9.69 -21.96 -29.65
C ASN A 254 9.69 -20.59 -28.97
N ILE A 255 9.78 -20.58 -27.63
CA ILE A 255 10.13 -19.37 -26.88
C ILE A 255 11.58 -19.02 -27.24
N ASP A 256 11.81 -17.77 -27.60
CA ASP A 256 13.16 -17.26 -27.84
C ASP A 256 13.93 -17.22 -26.51
N PRO A 257 15.15 -17.79 -26.42
CA PRO A 257 15.95 -17.77 -25.20
C PRO A 257 16.10 -16.39 -24.56
N ILE A 258 16.11 -15.31 -25.36
CA ILE A 258 16.22 -13.94 -24.85
C ILE A 258 15.09 -13.56 -23.89
N TRP A 259 13.92 -14.20 -24.02
CA TRP A 259 12.79 -13.96 -23.12
C TRP A 259 13.09 -14.39 -21.69
N TYR A 260 14.00 -15.33 -21.46
CA TYR A 260 14.43 -15.74 -20.11
C TYR A 260 15.52 -14.82 -19.53
N GLU A 261 16.14 -13.97 -20.36
CA GLU A 261 17.20 -13.05 -19.96
C GLU A 261 16.67 -11.63 -19.66
N LEU A 262 15.65 -11.18 -20.40
CA LEU A 262 15.15 -9.81 -20.37
C LEU A 262 13.64 -9.73 -20.08
N PRO A 263 13.22 -9.08 -18.96
CA PRO A 263 11.81 -8.77 -18.70
C PRO A 263 11.37 -7.57 -19.58
N SER A 264 11.35 -7.76 -20.90
CA SER A 264 11.03 -6.68 -21.84
C SER A 264 9.58 -6.21 -21.68
N CYS A 265 9.37 -4.92 -21.85
CA CYS A 265 8.05 -4.30 -21.94
C CYS A 265 7.95 -3.42 -23.19
N TYR A 266 6.71 -3.10 -23.59
CA TYR A 266 6.43 -2.00 -24.51
C TYR A 266 5.71 -0.87 -23.76
N LYS A 267 5.68 0.32 -24.37
CA LYS A 267 4.95 1.48 -23.82
C LYS A 267 3.54 1.49 -24.37
N GLY A 268 2.54 1.34 -23.50
CA GLY A 268 1.13 1.38 -23.86
C GLY A 268 0.53 2.80 -23.86
N ASN A 269 -0.68 2.92 -24.40
CA ASN A 269 -1.36 4.21 -24.48
C ASN A 269 -2.07 4.58 -23.16
N ARG A 270 -1.40 5.36 -22.31
CA ARG A 270 -1.98 5.88 -21.06
C ARG A 270 -3.21 6.79 -21.22
N MET A 271 -3.59 7.17 -22.44
CA MET A 271 -4.72 8.08 -22.70
C MET A 271 -6.05 7.35 -22.95
N THR A 272 -6.02 6.03 -23.08
CA THR A 272 -7.21 5.20 -23.39
C THR A 272 -7.62 4.28 -22.25
N ILE A 273 -7.27 4.68 -21.02
CA ILE A 273 -7.67 3.97 -19.81
C ILE A 273 -9.17 4.18 -19.55
N ILE A 274 -9.89 3.08 -19.40
CA ILE A 274 -11.30 3.05 -18.98
C ILE A 274 -11.45 2.33 -17.62
N GLY A 275 -12.55 2.62 -16.93
CA GLY A 275 -12.81 2.09 -15.58
C GLY A 275 -13.81 0.94 -15.54
N PRO A 276 -14.24 0.58 -14.32
CA PRO A 276 -15.38 -0.30 -14.11
C PRO A 276 -16.64 0.23 -14.78
N ASP A 277 -17.42 -0.67 -15.37
CA ASP A 277 -18.69 -0.44 -16.06
C ASP A 277 -18.61 0.49 -17.29
N ASP A 278 -17.41 0.95 -17.66
CA ASP A 278 -17.20 1.64 -18.92
C ASP A 278 -17.36 0.67 -20.10
N GLU A 279 -17.92 1.19 -21.19
CA GLU A 279 -18.06 0.44 -22.43
C GLU A 279 -16.76 0.52 -23.25
N LEU A 280 -16.26 -0.64 -23.69
CA LEU A 280 -15.20 -0.69 -24.69
C LEU A 280 -15.83 -0.69 -26.09
N LYS A 281 -15.48 0.33 -26.87
CA LYS A 281 -15.89 0.41 -28.27
C LYS A 281 -15.05 -0.53 -29.12
N TRP A 282 -15.71 -1.41 -29.86
CA TRP A 282 -15.12 -2.32 -30.83
C TRP A 282 -14.43 -1.51 -31.94
N PRO A 283 -13.10 -1.62 -32.11
CA PRO A 283 -12.42 -0.87 -33.16
C PRO A 283 -12.89 -1.31 -34.55
N HIS A 284 -13.27 -0.35 -35.41
CA HIS A 284 -13.87 -0.65 -36.72
C HIS A 284 -12.98 -1.51 -37.65
N TYR A 285 -11.67 -1.51 -37.41
CA TYR A 285 -10.67 -2.19 -38.24
C TYR A 285 -10.39 -3.64 -37.83
N THR A 286 -10.87 -4.14 -36.68
CA THR A 286 -10.58 -5.50 -36.22
C THR A 286 -11.80 -6.43 -36.33
N GLN A 287 -11.55 -7.69 -36.65
CA GLN A 287 -12.50 -8.79 -36.55
C GLN A 287 -12.16 -9.79 -35.43
N LYS A 288 -10.98 -9.65 -34.79
CA LYS A 288 -10.51 -10.52 -33.71
C LYS A 288 -10.13 -9.70 -32.47
N LEU A 289 -11.14 -9.17 -31.81
CA LEU A 289 -10.99 -8.53 -30.50
C LEU A 289 -10.82 -9.60 -29.41
N ASP A 290 -10.01 -9.29 -28.41
CA ASP A 290 -9.66 -10.16 -27.30
C ASP A 290 -9.49 -9.34 -26.00
N TYR A 291 -9.60 -10.01 -24.86
CA TYR A 291 -9.28 -9.47 -23.55
C TYR A 291 -7.95 -10.05 -23.07
N GLU A 292 -7.30 -9.39 -22.11
CA GLU A 292 -6.10 -9.91 -21.46
C GLU A 292 -6.20 -9.69 -19.95
N LEU A 293 -6.33 -10.76 -19.19
CA LEU A 293 -6.36 -10.71 -17.73
C LEU A 293 -4.95 -10.55 -17.17
N GLU A 294 -4.75 -9.41 -16.52
CA GLU A 294 -3.46 -8.97 -15.99
C GLU A 294 -3.59 -8.35 -14.61
N LEU A 295 -2.45 -8.26 -13.92
CA LEU A 295 -2.28 -7.52 -12.69
C LEU A 295 -1.51 -6.22 -13.01
N ALA A 296 -2.06 -5.06 -12.64
CA ALA A 296 -1.34 -3.80 -12.71
C ALA A 296 -0.66 -3.49 -11.38
N MET A 297 0.57 -2.99 -11.44
CA MET A 297 1.34 -2.44 -10.33
C MET A 297 1.56 -0.94 -10.54
N PHE A 298 1.44 -0.15 -9.48
CA PHE A 298 1.70 1.29 -9.52
C PHE A 298 2.92 1.69 -8.72
N ILE A 299 3.78 2.53 -9.30
CA ILE A 299 4.90 3.15 -8.59
C ILE A 299 4.37 4.24 -7.65
N GLY A 300 4.82 4.24 -6.40
CA GLY A 300 4.52 5.24 -5.37
C GLY A 300 5.71 6.09 -4.94
N LYS A 301 6.94 5.64 -5.22
CA LYS A 301 8.18 6.34 -4.84
C LYS A 301 9.08 6.48 -6.05
N ARG A 302 9.57 7.70 -6.28
CA ARG A 302 10.54 7.99 -7.34
C ARG A 302 11.85 7.22 -7.13
N GLY A 303 12.45 6.74 -8.21
CA GLY A 303 13.77 6.11 -8.17
C GLY A 303 14.35 5.87 -9.55
N LYS A 304 15.67 5.69 -9.62
CA LYS A 304 16.45 5.39 -10.82
C LYS A 304 17.51 4.38 -10.42
N ASP A 305 17.86 3.45 -11.31
CA ASP A 305 18.85 2.40 -11.06
C ASP A 305 18.54 1.62 -9.76
N ILE A 306 17.28 1.23 -9.60
CA ILE A 306 16.73 0.63 -8.38
C ILE A 306 17.18 -0.82 -8.32
N ALA A 307 17.97 -1.16 -7.29
CA ALA A 307 18.36 -2.55 -7.03
C ALA A 307 17.13 -3.40 -6.65
N GLN A 308 17.13 -4.67 -7.06
CA GLN A 308 16.01 -5.60 -6.88
C GLN A 308 15.52 -5.68 -5.42
N GLU A 309 16.43 -5.71 -4.45
CA GLU A 309 16.11 -5.78 -3.02
C GLU A 309 15.34 -4.57 -2.48
N ASN A 310 15.47 -3.41 -3.12
CA ASN A 310 14.79 -2.18 -2.73
C ASN A 310 13.51 -1.93 -3.54
N ALA A 311 13.28 -2.71 -4.60
CA ALA A 311 12.25 -2.44 -5.59
C ALA A 311 10.83 -2.37 -5.01
N MET A 312 10.49 -3.26 -4.06
CA MET A 312 9.15 -3.29 -3.47
C MET A 312 8.84 -2.05 -2.61
N GLU A 313 9.86 -1.34 -2.10
CA GLU A 313 9.66 -0.05 -1.42
C GLU A 313 9.14 1.06 -2.36
N HIS A 314 9.22 0.84 -3.67
CA HIS A 314 8.75 1.77 -4.68
C HIS A 314 7.32 1.51 -5.13
N VAL A 315 6.71 0.39 -4.72
CA VAL A 315 5.36 0.01 -5.12
C VAL A 315 4.35 0.70 -4.20
N PHE A 316 3.35 1.35 -4.79
CA PHE A 316 2.20 1.88 -4.09
C PHE A 316 1.16 0.78 -3.84
N GLY A 317 0.81 0.04 -4.89
CA GLY A 317 -0.28 -0.93 -4.85
C GLY A 317 -0.60 -1.56 -6.20
N PHE A 318 -1.68 -2.33 -6.22
CA PHE A 318 -2.07 -3.16 -7.34
C PHE A 318 -3.55 -3.00 -7.73
N SER A 319 -3.87 -3.30 -8.99
CA SER A 319 -5.24 -3.28 -9.53
C SER A 319 -5.43 -4.38 -10.58
N VAL A 320 -6.67 -4.75 -10.90
CA VAL A 320 -6.95 -5.60 -12.06
C VAL A 320 -6.72 -4.78 -13.32
N LEU A 321 -6.08 -5.39 -14.33
CA LEU A 321 -5.82 -4.81 -15.64
C LEU A 321 -6.46 -5.69 -16.72
N ASN A 322 -7.11 -5.05 -17.68
CA ASN A 322 -7.55 -5.65 -18.93
C ASN A 322 -6.91 -4.94 -20.12
N ASP A 323 -5.94 -5.55 -20.78
CA ASP A 323 -5.26 -4.96 -21.94
C ASP A 323 -5.81 -5.46 -23.28
N PHE A 324 -6.92 -4.85 -23.70
CA PHE A 324 -7.68 -5.29 -24.86
C PHE A 324 -6.82 -5.36 -26.13
N SER A 325 -7.06 -6.42 -26.91
CA SER A 325 -6.20 -6.74 -28.05
C SER A 325 -6.99 -6.96 -29.33
N ALA A 326 -6.66 -6.20 -30.38
CA ALA A 326 -7.07 -6.49 -31.75
C ALA A 326 -6.05 -7.44 -32.39
N ARG A 327 -6.24 -8.75 -32.22
CA ARG A 327 -5.20 -9.77 -32.49
C ARG A 327 -4.81 -9.88 -33.96
N ASP A 328 -5.77 -9.72 -34.86
CA ASP A 328 -5.52 -9.70 -36.29
C ASP A 328 -4.60 -8.54 -36.69
N ILE A 329 -4.84 -7.34 -36.15
CA ILE A 329 -3.99 -6.17 -36.37
C ILE A 329 -2.63 -6.32 -35.70
N GLN A 330 -2.62 -6.75 -34.44
CA GLN A 330 -1.42 -6.91 -33.62
C GLN A 330 -0.40 -7.86 -34.28
N ILE A 331 -0.87 -9.00 -34.79
CA ILE A 331 0.00 -9.99 -35.45
C ILE A 331 0.68 -9.41 -36.69
N ASP A 332 -0.04 -8.62 -37.47
CA ASP A 332 0.49 -8.02 -38.70
C ASP A 332 1.43 -6.86 -38.42
N GLU A 333 1.09 -5.95 -37.50
CA GLU A 333 1.92 -4.79 -37.20
C GLU A 333 3.25 -5.17 -36.52
N MET A 334 3.25 -6.22 -35.70
CA MET A 334 4.46 -6.71 -35.03
C MET A 334 5.53 -7.22 -36.02
N LYS A 335 5.15 -7.58 -37.26
CA LYS A 335 6.11 -7.94 -38.33
C LYS A 335 7.02 -6.78 -38.75
N ASN A 336 6.66 -5.54 -38.39
CA ASN A 336 7.47 -4.35 -38.61
C ASN A 336 8.49 -4.07 -37.49
N TRP A 337 8.59 -4.96 -36.49
CA TRP A 337 9.58 -4.89 -35.39
C TRP A 337 9.48 -3.68 -34.46
N LEU A 338 8.37 -2.94 -34.49
CA LEU A 338 8.09 -1.82 -33.58
C LEU A 338 7.23 -2.22 -32.37
N GLY A 339 6.83 -3.50 -32.28
CA GLY A 339 5.95 -4.00 -31.23
C GLY A 339 4.47 -3.70 -31.48
N PRO A 340 3.61 -3.96 -30.48
CA PRO A 340 2.19 -3.68 -30.58
C PRO A 340 1.92 -2.16 -30.59
N HIS A 341 0.92 -1.75 -31.34
CA HIS A 341 0.49 -0.37 -31.49
C HIS A 341 -1.03 -0.30 -31.67
N LYS A 342 -1.57 -0.37 -32.90
CA LYS A 342 -3.03 -0.35 -33.13
C LYS A 342 -3.73 -1.63 -32.67
N GLY A 343 -2.98 -2.69 -32.43
CA GLY A 343 -3.44 -3.85 -31.69
C GLY A 343 -3.85 -3.57 -30.24
N LYS A 344 -3.43 -2.45 -29.64
CA LYS A 344 -3.56 -2.17 -28.19
C LYS A 344 -4.03 -0.75 -27.84
N ASP A 345 -3.59 0.26 -28.60
CA ASP A 345 -3.77 1.71 -28.35
C ASP A 345 -5.21 2.19 -28.15
N PHE A 346 -6.22 1.37 -28.48
CA PHE A 346 -7.62 1.77 -28.50
C PHE A 346 -8.32 1.66 -27.15
N GLY A 347 -7.79 0.87 -26.20
CA GLY A 347 -8.45 0.69 -24.92
C GLY A 347 -7.71 -0.25 -23.98
N THR A 348 -7.59 0.17 -22.73
CA THR A 348 -7.11 -0.65 -21.61
C THR A 348 -8.03 -0.33 -20.43
N ALA A 349 -8.46 -1.33 -19.66
CA ALA A 349 -9.28 -1.09 -18.47
C ALA A 349 -8.52 -1.41 -17.19
N ILE A 350 -8.77 -0.64 -16.13
CA ILE A 350 -8.26 -0.92 -14.79
C ILE A 350 -9.33 -0.75 -13.73
N GLY A 351 -9.24 -1.52 -12.65
CA GLY A 351 -10.15 -1.39 -11.51
C GLY A 351 -10.31 -2.66 -10.69
N PRO A 352 -11.31 -2.72 -9.80
CA PRO A 352 -12.18 -1.61 -9.42
C PRO A 352 -11.50 -0.56 -8.55
N CYS A 353 -10.35 -0.88 -7.97
CA CYS A 353 -9.60 -0.05 -7.02
C CYS A 353 -8.10 -0.30 -7.13
N VAL A 354 -7.30 0.50 -6.43
CA VAL A 354 -5.90 0.19 -6.13
C VAL A 354 -5.81 -0.24 -4.67
N VAL A 355 -5.38 -1.48 -4.43
CA VAL A 355 -5.10 -2.01 -3.08
C VAL A 355 -3.63 -1.75 -2.76
N THR A 356 -3.31 -1.27 -1.56
CA THR A 356 -1.91 -0.94 -1.23
C THR A 356 -1.05 -2.20 -1.08
N VAL A 357 0.25 -2.04 -1.33
CA VAL A 357 1.23 -3.14 -1.32
C VAL A 357 1.32 -3.88 0.03
N ASP A 358 1.01 -3.21 1.14
CA ASP A 358 1.00 -3.79 2.49
C ASP A 358 -0.22 -4.66 2.80
N GLU A 359 -1.24 -4.63 1.92
CA GLU A 359 -2.53 -5.30 2.14
C GLU A 359 -2.88 -6.30 1.03
N PHE A 360 -2.02 -6.46 0.03
CA PHE A 360 -2.19 -7.41 -1.07
C PHE A 360 -0.90 -8.19 -1.32
N ASP A 361 -1.01 -9.52 -1.31
CA ASP A 361 0.09 -10.42 -1.64
C ASP A 361 -0.08 -10.93 -3.09
N PRO A 362 0.78 -10.50 -4.04
CA PRO A 362 0.70 -10.93 -5.43
C PRO A 362 1.26 -12.34 -5.67
N THR A 363 1.78 -13.03 -4.64
CA THR A 363 2.47 -14.33 -4.82
C THR A 363 1.54 -15.53 -4.92
N ASP A 364 0.27 -15.40 -4.52
CA ASP A 364 -0.73 -16.49 -4.59
C ASP A 364 -2.16 -15.94 -4.79
N ALA A 365 -2.31 -14.94 -5.66
CA ALA A 365 -3.63 -14.37 -5.94
C ALA A 365 -4.29 -15.10 -7.12
N VAL A 366 -5.47 -15.70 -6.88
CA VAL A 366 -6.26 -16.33 -7.94
C VAL A 366 -6.81 -15.27 -8.90
N MET A 367 -6.68 -15.53 -10.20
CA MET A 367 -7.11 -14.65 -11.29
C MET A 367 -8.14 -15.37 -12.17
N ILE A 368 -9.34 -14.81 -12.32
CA ILE A 368 -10.45 -15.42 -13.06
C ILE A 368 -10.95 -14.45 -14.15
N ALA A 369 -11.19 -14.97 -15.36
CA ALA A 369 -11.90 -14.25 -16.41
C ALA A 369 -13.25 -14.92 -16.69
N ARG A 370 -14.31 -14.11 -16.72
CA ARG A 370 -15.64 -14.54 -17.13
C ARG A 370 -16.15 -13.73 -18.32
N VAL A 371 -16.86 -14.41 -19.21
CA VAL A 371 -17.56 -13.79 -20.34
C VAL A 371 -19.03 -14.15 -20.21
N ASN A 372 -19.89 -13.14 -20.06
CA ASN A 372 -21.32 -13.32 -19.81
C ASN A 372 -21.62 -14.25 -18.61
N GLY A 373 -20.79 -14.17 -17.57
CA GLY A 373 -20.89 -15.00 -16.36
C GLY A 373 -20.29 -16.40 -16.47
N GLU A 374 -19.88 -16.87 -17.66
CA GLU A 374 -19.17 -18.14 -17.82
C GLU A 374 -17.68 -17.95 -17.55
N GLU A 375 -17.11 -18.73 -16.63
CA GLU A 375 -15.65 -18.79 -16.42
C GLU A 375 -14.95 -19.36 -17.66
N TRP A 376 -14.10 -18.55 -18.29
CA TRP A 376 -13.28 -18.96 -19.42
C TRP A 376 -11.85 -19.29 -19.02
N SER A 377 -11.32 -18.59 -18.03
CA SER A 377 -9.93 -18.71 -17.58
C SER A 377 -9.85 -18.70 -16.07
N ARG A 378 -8.87 -19.45 -15.56
CA ARG A 378 -8.43 -19.45 -14.17
C ARG A 378 -6.92 -19.62 -14.13
N GLY A 379 -6.22 -18.63 -13.59
CA GLY A 379 -4.78 -18.63 -13.38
C GLY A 379 -4.41 -18.10 -11.99
N ASN A 380 -3.12 -17.91 -11.75
CA ASN A 380 -2.61 -17.36 -10.50
C ASN A 380 -1.52 -16.31 -10.79
N ALA A 381 -1.53 -15.19 -10.07
CA ALA A 381 -0.52 -14.15 -10.20
C ALA A 381 0.90 -14.67 -9.87
N GLY A 382 1.01 -15.65 -8.98
CA GLY A 382 2.24 -16.33 -8.59
C GLY A 382 2.89 -17.19 -9.67
N ASP A 383 2.19 -17.50 -10.77
CA ASP A 383 2.75 -18.24 -11.91
C ASP A 383 3.67 -17.37 -12.80
N ALA A 384 3.98 -16.14 -12.36
CA ALA A 384 4.90 -15.24 -13.04
C ALA A 384 6.35 -15.78 -13.02
N TYR A 385 7.02 -15.75 -14.18
CA TYR A 385 8.44 -16.10 -14.28
C TYR A 385 9.33 -14.96 -13.76
N TYR A 386 8.98 -13.72 -14.09
CA TYR A 386 9.66 -12.53 -13.56
C TYR A 386 8.92 -11.95 -12.37
N SER A 387 9.68 -11.59 -11.33
CA SER A 387 9.13 -10.86 -10.19
C SER A 387 8.96 -9.38 -10.51
N TRP A 388 8.01 -8.73 -9.81
CA TRP A 388 7.85 -7.27 -9.82
C TRP A 388 9.16 -6.53 -9.55
N ALA A 389 9.96 -7.06 -8.61
CA ALA A 389 11.26 -6.50 -8.28
C ALA A 389 12.24 -6.51 -9.48
N ARG A 390 12.24 -7.59 -10.27
CA ARG A 390 13.07 -7.69 -11.48
C ARG A 390 12.58 -6.76 -12.59
N MET A 391 11.27 -6.57 -12.73
CA MET A 391 10.68 -5.64 -13.69
C MET A 391 11.06 -4.17 -13.35
N ILE A 392 10.98 -3.79 -12.08
CA ILE A 392 11.35 -2.45 -11.60
C ILE A 392 12.85 -2.19 -11.80
N GLU A 393 13.70 -3.15 -11.42
CA GLU A 393 15.15 -3.04 -11.64
C GLU A 393 15.45 -2.79 -13.12
N TYR A 394 14.89 -3.60 -14.02
CA TYR A 394 15.07 -3.45 -15.46
C TYR A 394 14.55 -2.11 -16.00
N ALA A 395 13.32 -1.73 -15.63
CA ALA A 395 12.69 -0.50 -16.11
C ALA A 395 13.38 0.77 -15.60
N SER A 396 14.11 0.68 -14.49
CA SER A 396 14.81 1.82 -13.90
C SER A 396 16.27 1.96 -14.36
N MET A 397 16.76 1.07 -15.22
CA MET A 397 18.13 1.13 -15.76
C MET A 397 18.32 2.40 -16.59
N GLU A 398 19.08 3.35 -16.04
CA GLU A 398 19.29 4.68 -16.59
C GLU A 398 17.99 5.48 -16.87
N GLU A 399 16.86 5.03 -16.34
CA GLU A 399 15.54 5.64 -16.51
C GLU A 399 14.91 5.91 -15.13
N GLU A 400 14.44 7.13 -14.91
CA GLU A 400 13.79 7.50 -13.65
C GLU A 400 12.32 7.07 -13.67
N LEU A 401 11.94 6.24 -12.70
CA LEU A 401 10.55 5.88 -12.43
C LEU A 401 9.93 6.92 -11.49
N VAL A 402 8.68 7.31 -11.76
CA VAL A 402 7.95 8.30 -10.96
C VAL A 402 6.62 7.79 -10.43
N PRO A 403 6.11 8.35 -9.30
CA PRO A 403 4.81 7.96 -8.77
C PRO A 403 3.69 8.11 -9.80
N GLY A 404 2.79 7.13 -9.86
CA GLY A 404 1.71 7.06 -10.84
C GLY A 404 2.06 6.37 -12.16
N GLU A 405 3.30 5.91 -12.36
CA GLU A 405 3.60 4.95 -13.44
C GLU A 405 2.92 3.60 -13.17
N MET A 406 2.41 2.99 -14.24
CA MET A 406 1.68 1.72 -14.20
C MET A 406 2.42 0.65 -15.00
N PHE A 407 2.67 -0.49 -14.38
CA PHE A 407 3.27 -1.66 -15.02
C PHE A 407 2.22 -2.78 -15.09
N GLY A 408 1.91 -3.27 -16.29
CA GLY A 408 1.15 -4.50 -16.50
C GLY A 408 2.05 -5.72 -16.35
N SER A 409 1.52 -6.81 -15.80
CA SER A 409 2.23 -8.08 -15.70
C SER A 409 2.45 -8.74 -17.07
N GLY A 410 1.63 -8.40 -18.06
CA GLY A 410 1.35 -9.28 -19.17
C GLY A 410 0.31 -10.33 -18.77
N THR A 411 -0.32 -10.92 -19.77
CA THR A 411 -1.44 -11.83 -19.60
C THR A 411 -1.07 -13.06 -18.77
N VAL A 412 -1.85 -13.35 -17.72
CA VAL A 412 -1.73 -14.61 -16.98
C VAL A 412 -1.98 -15.80 -17.91
N ALA A 413 -1.38 -16.96 -17.65
CA ALA A 413 -1.61 -18.15 -18.48
C ALA A 413 -3.12 -18.43 -18.63
N THR A 414 -3.58 -18.67 -19.87
CA THR A 414 -5.01 -18.84 -20.24
C THR A 414 -5.89 -17.59 -20.10
N GLY A 415 -5.33 -16.48 -19.61
CA GLY A 415 -6.00 -15.20 -19.34
C GLY A 415 -6.44 -14.41 -20.57
N CYS A 416 -6.44 -14.99 -21.76
CA CYS A 416 -7.00 -14.37 -22.96
C CYS A 416 -7.70 -15.40 -23.84
N GLY A 417 -8.61 -14.92 -24.68
CA GLY A 417 -9.33 -15.74 -25.64
C GLY A 417 -8.40 -16.43 -26.64
N ALA A 418 -7.31 -15.76 -27.07
CA ALA A 418 -6.33 -16.35 -27.97
C ALA A 418 -5.63 -17.60 -27.40
N ASP A 419 -5.44 -17.70 -26.07
CA ASP A 419 -4.89 -18.87 -25.40
C ASP A 419 -5.87 -20.04 -25.34
N LEU A 420 -7.16 -19.74 -25.42
CA LEU A 420 -8.27 -20.68 -25.28
C LEU A 420 -8.92 -21.07 -26.62
N ASP A 421 -8.53 -20.40 -27.72
CA ASP A 421 -9.27 -20.39 -28.99
C ASP A 421 -10.75 -20.02 -28.82
N LYS A 422 -11.02 -19.06 -27.93
CA LYS A 422 -12.33 -18.44 -27.71
C LYS A 422 -12.26 -16.95 -28.07
N TRP A 423 -13.33 -16.39 -28.61
CA TRP A 423 -13.33 -14.99 -29.10
C TRP A 423 -14.56 -14.24 -28.59
N ILE A 424 -14.33 -13.06 -28.06
CA ILE A 424 -15.38 -12.17 -27.57
C ILE A 424 -16.13 -11.54 -28.75
N LYS A 425 -17.39 -11.18 -28.52
CA LYS A 425 -18.31 -10.64 -29.52
C LYS A 425 -18.86 -9.28 -29.06
N PRO A 426 -19.31 -8.44 -29.99
CA PRO A 426 -20.10 -7.26 -29.63
C PRO A 426 -21.29 -7.66 -28.76
N GLY A 427 -21.49 -6.94 -27.66
CA GLY A 427 -22.52 -7.21 -26.67
C GLY A 427 -22.06 -8.04 -25.47
N ASP A 428 -20.91 -8.71 -25.56
CA ASP A 428 -20.38 -9.49 -24.44
C ASP A 428 -20.01 -8.59 -23.25
N VAL A 429 -20.21 -9.15 -22.06
CA VAL A 429 -19.80 -8.56 -20.79
C VAL A 429 -18.63 -9.35 -20.24
N LEU A 430 -17.53 -8.64 -19.98
CA LEU A 430 -16.30 -9.20 -19.43
C LEU A 430 -16.21 -8.87 -17.95
N GLU A 431 -15.86 -9.86 -17.15
CA GLU A 431 -15.63 -9.73 -15.71
C GLU A 431 -14.27 -10.37 -15.40
N LEU A 432 -13.29 -9.53 -15.06
CA LEU A 432 -11.96 -9.92 -14.65
C LEU A 432 -11.83 -9.76 -13.15
N GLU A 433 -11.50 -10.84 -12.45
CA GLU A 433 -11.43 -10.88 -11.00
C GLU A 433 -10.04 -11.29 -10.55
N ILE A 434 -9.51 -10.56 -9.56
CA ILE A 434 -8.33 -10.96 -8.82
C ILE A 434 -8.69 -10.99 -7.34
N GLU A 435 -8.44 -12.13 -6.71
CA GLU A 435 -8.64 -12.33 -5.27
C GLU A 435 -7.94 -11.23 -4.46
N GLY A 436 -8.59 -10.73 -3.42
CA GLY A 436 -8.06 -9.60 -2.61
C GLY A 436 -8.29 -8.21 -3.23
N ILE A 437 -8.38 -8.08 -4.56
CA ILE A 437 -8.62 -6.79 -5.23
C ILE A 437 -10.11 -6.57 -5.48
N GLY A 438 -10.72 -7.39 -6.34
CA GLY A 438 -12.12 -7.29 -6.75
C GLY A 438 -12.34 -7.57 -8.22
N ILE A 439 -13.50 -7.13 -8.74
CA ILE A 439 -13.95 -7.41 -10.11
C ILE A 439 -13.90 -6.14 -10.95
N LEU A 440 -13.18 -6.19 -12.07
CA LEU A 440 -13.23 -5.22 -13.16
C LEU A 440 -14.21 -5.72 -14.23
N LYS A 441 -15.24 -4.91 -14.49
CA LYS A 441 -16.32 -5.25 -15.43
C LYS A 441 -16.37 -4.27 -16.58
N ASN A 442 -16.44 -4.75 -17.81
CA ASN A 442 -16.62 -3.91 -19.00
C ASN A 442 -17.57 -4.56 -20.00
N LYS A 443 -18.32 -3.74 -20.74
CA LYS A 443 -19.20 -4.22 -21.82
C LYS A 443 -18.59 -3.88 -23.18
N ILE A 444 -18.62 -4.83 -24.10
CA ILE A 444 -18.17 -4.63 -25.48
C ILE A 444 -19.32 -4.06 -26.30
N VAL A 445 -19.11 -2.91 -26.94
CA VAL A 445 -20.11 -2.26 -27.79
C VAL A 445 -19.57 -2.04 -29.19
N ARG A 446 -20.44 -2.15 -30.20
CA ARG A 446 -20.09 -1.84 -31.59
C ARG A 446 -21.05 -0.75 -32.06
N GLU A 447 -20.50 0.39 -32.47
CA GLU A 447 -21.27 1.42 -33.14
C GLU A 447 -21.75 0.86 -34.49
N ILE A 448 -23.07 0.97 -34.73
CA ILE A 448 -23.74 0.46 -35.94
C ILE A 448 -23.64 1.48 -37.05
#